data_AF-A0A0C4DWM0-F1
#
_entry.id   AF-A0A0C4DWM0-F1
#
_cell.length_a   1.000
_cell.length_b   1.000
_cell.length_c   1.000
_cell.angle_alpha   90.00
_cell.angle_beta   90.00
_cell.angle_gamma   90.00
#
_symmetry.space_group_name_H-M   'P 1'
#
loop_
_entity.id
_entity.type
_entity.pdbx_description
1 polymer ?
#
loop_
_entity_poly.entity_id
_entity_poly.type
_entity_poly.pdbx_seq_one_letter_code
_entity_poly.pdbx_strand_id
1 'polypeptide(L)'
;MAAPAPEVKAPGTISLPVPEQPGAFSRGRQSVVSTPGTAVEEGMPSPRRGLFSLGKKSPLSFSPTRHMCSTPTRHIASSWRIRGGKKLEVDPLLANSDYFDEARSDTVYVDEEVTISDIRRRRRGRHWLVCSIVCGIALLIVLLVLNALLFVSSRAWGHDDDPDSIFSAWGKPGTGTEGLAWYPTDFLRDVQPIPCHSHNDYWRKVPLFSALHAGCIGVEVFYNESRRGVFDVDPAQTLALLVDVKTDGASTWREVVRELEPLRSRGWLSRFDYGKVTYGPITVVGTGNTPFDVLVANSTYRDYFFDAPLDKLGDEKGSKYDSTNSYYASVSLGKSIGSAWLGELNPGQQHKLHEQIEAAHKKGLKARYWDLPAWPVHVRNGVWSSLVKAGVDLLNVDDLRSASKKDWTKVWPF
;
A
#
# COMPACT_ATOMS: atom_id res chain seq x y z
N MET A 1 76.24 -1.77 -22.58
CA MET A 1 75.84 -3.03 -21.93
C MET A 1 74.47 -2.81 -21.29
N ALA A 2 73.47 -3.61 -21.72
CA ALA A 2 72.20 -4.00 -21.08
C ALA A 2 71.32 -2.93 -20.37
N ALA A 3 69.99 -2.83 -20.56
CA ALA A 3 69.01 -3.71 -21.21
C ALA A 3 67.77 -2.88 -21.67
N PRO A 4 67.03 -3.32 -22.71
CA PRO A 4 65.78 -2.70 -23.12
C PRO A 4 64.57 -3.20 -22.30
N ALA A 5 63.57 -2.33 -22.15
CA ALA A 5 62.28 -2.59 -21.50
C ALA A 5 61.40 -3.58 -22.30
N PRO A 6 60.48 -4.31 -21.65
CA PRO A 6 59.72 -5.39 -22.28
C PRO A 6 58.62 -4.88 -23.20
N GLU A 7 58.52 -5.53 -24.36
CA GLU A 7 57.54 -5.35 -25.43
C GLU A 7 56.17 -5.93 -24.99
N VAL A 8 55.15 -5.08 -24.90
CA VAL A 8 53.77 -5.50 -24.59
C VAL A 8 53.11 -5.99 -25.89
N LYS A 9 52.95 -7.30 -26.02
CA LYS A 9 52.16 -7.95 -27.09
C LYS A 9 50.68 -7.61 -26.94
N ALA A 10 50.06 -7.15 -28.03
CA ALA A 10 48.62 -7.04 -28.17
C ALA A 10 47.95 -8.45 -28.13
N PRO A 11 46.83 -8.63 -27.42
CA PRO A 11 46.09 -9.89 -27.45
C PRO A 11 45.37 -10.07 -28.80
N GLY A 12 45.47 -11.29 -29.32
CA GLY A 12 45.04 -11.68 -30.66
C GLY A 12 43.53 -11.67 -30.89
N THR A 13 43.20 -11.43 -32.15
CA THR A 13 41.86 -11.52 -32.73
C THR A 13 41.32 -12.95 -32.64
N ILE A 14 40.28 -13.16 -31.84
CA ILE A 14 39.50 -14.40 -31.85
C ILE A 14 38.39 -14.23 -32.90
N SER A 15 38.48 -15.02 -33.98
CA SER A 15 37.42 -15.16 -34.98
C SER A 15 36.28 -16.01 -34.40
N LEU A 16 35.08 -15.43 -34.29
CA LEU A 16 33.86 -16.17 -33.95
C LEU A 16 33.16 -16.66 -35.23
N PRO A 17 32.60 -17.89 -35.25
CA PRO A 17 31.88 -18.41 -36.39
C PRO A 17 30.48 -17.79 -36.52
N VAL A 18 30.09 -17.57 -37.78
CA VAL A 18 28.77 -17.09 -38.23
C VAL A 18 27.69 -18.15 -37.94
N PRO A 19 26.54 -17.79 -37.35
CA PRO A 19 25.38 -18.68 -37.33
C PRO A 19 24.57 -18.54 -38.62
N GLU A 20 24.35 -19.68 -39.27
CA GLU A 20 23.47 -19.88 -40.43
C GLU A 20 22.01 -19.49 -40.13
N GLN A 21 21.34 -18.95 -41.14
CA GLN A 21 19.89 -18.77 -41.15
C GLN A 21 19.17 -20.04 -41.61
N PRO A 22 18.01 -20.38 -41.01
CA PRO A 22 16.94 -21.06 -41.71
C PRO A 22 15.89 -20.00 -42.11
N GLY A 23 15.55 -19.81 -43.38
CA GLY A 23 14.96 -20.82 -44.23
C GLY A 23 13.48 -20.49 -44.39
N ALA A 24 13.14 -19.79 -45.48
CA ALA A 24 11.78 -19.39 -45.83
C ALA A 24 10.88 -20.61 -46.05
N PHE A 25 9.68 -20.60 -45.46
CA PHE A 25 8.57 -21.46 -45.87
C PHE A 25 7.43 -20.60 -46.41
N SER A 26 7.16 -20.80 -47.70
CA SER A 26 6.05 -20.26 -48.46
C SER A 26 5.04 -21.37 -48.79
N ARG A 27 3.79 -20.97 -49.07
CA ARG A 27 2.58 -21.72 -49.48
C ARG A 27 1.68 -22.10 -48.30
N GLY A 28 0.36 -21.89 -48.32
CA GLY A 28 -0.52 -21.39 -49.38
C GLY A 28 -1.95 -21.24 -48.83
N ARG A 29 -2.74 -20.41 -49.54
CA ARG A 29 -4.18 -20.18 -49.34
C ARG A 29 -4.98 -21.48 -49.23
N GLN A 30 -6.03 -21.47 -48.40
CA GLN A 30 -7.42 -21.61 -48.88
C GLN A 30 -8.44 -21.16 -47.83
N SER A 31 -9.33 -20.29 -48.28
CA SER A 31 -10.57 -19.81 -47.68
C SER A 31 -11.71 -20.81 -47.95
N VAL A 32 -12.56 -21.12 -46.96
CA VAL A 32 -14.00 -21.40 -47.19
C VAL A 32 -14.83 -21.04 -45.95
N VAL A 33 -15.91 -20.31 -46.24
CA VAL A 33 -17.04 -19.83 -45.43
C VAL A 33 -17.96 -20.97 -44.96
N SER A 34 -18.57 -20.85 -43.77
CA SER A 34 -20.03 -21.03 -43.50
C SER A 34 -20.39 -21.45 -42.06
N THR A 35 -21.07 -20.57 -41.34
CA THR A 35 -22.24 -20.87 -40.47
C THR A 35 -23.52 -20.86 -41.35
N PRO A 36 -24.72 -21.36 -40.95
CA PRO A 36 -25.28 -21.45 -39.58
C PRO A 36 -26.16 -22.69 -39.29
N GLY A 37 -26.68 -22.81 -38.05
CA GLY A 37 -27.72 -23.81 -37.73
C GLY A 37 -28.11 -23.89 -36.26
N THR A 38 -29.28 -23.31 -35.96
CA THR A 38 -30.05 -23.25 -34.71
C THR A 38 -30.72 -24.56 -34.27
N ALA A 39 -30.87 -24.75 -32.94
CA ALA A 39 -31.98 -25.44 -32.25
C ALA A 39 -31.98 -24.94 -30.77
N VAL A 40 -32.93 -24.11 -30.29
CA VAL A 40 -34.33 -24.41 -29.84
C VAL A 40 -34.30 -25.22 -28.53
N GLU A 41 -34.43 -24.58 -27.36
CA GLU A 41 -35.66 -24.38 -26.52
C GLU A 41 -35.81 -25.55 -25.52
N GLU A 42 -36.25 -25.48 -24.25
CA GLU A 42 -37.04 -24.56 -23.42
C GLU A 42 -36.51 -24.68 -21.96
N GLY A 43 -36.61 -23.67 -21.09
CA GLY A 43 -37.73 -23.64 -20.15
C GLY A 43 -37.41 -22.82 -18.89
N MET A 44 -37.99 -21.62 -18.83
CA MET A 44 -38.14 -20.65 -17.72
C MET A 44 -38.95 -21.23 -16.51
N PRO A 45 -39.26 -20.48 -15.42
CA PRO A 45 -38.66 -19.28 -14.81
C PRO A 45 -38.52 -19.35 -13.26
N SER A 46 -37.87 -18.31 -12.73
CA SER A 46 -37.93 -17.78 -11.33
C SER A 46 -39.34 -17.23 -10.93
N PRO A 47 -39.62 -16.47 -9.82
CA PRO A 47 -38.83 -16.08 -8.61
C PRO A 47 -39.65 -15.95 -7.26
N ARG A 48 -38.98 -15.41 -6.22
CA ARG A 48 -39.45 -14.48 -5.12
C ARG A 48 -40.10 -14.97 -3.80
N ARG A 49 -39.46 -14.46 -2.72
CA ARG A 49 -39.89 -13.98 -1.37
C ARG A 49 -41.38 -13.95 -0.98
N GLY A 50 -41.66 -14.26 0.29
CA GLY A 50 -42.84 -13.77 1.03
C GLY A 50 -42.84 -14.12 2.53
N LEU A 51 -43.03 -13.12 3.38
CA LEU A 51 -43.27 -13.19 4.84
C LEU A 51 -44.78 -13.39 5.16
N PHE A 52 -45.06 -13.77 6.43
CA PHE A 52 -46.25 -13.55 7.28
C PHE A 52 -47.27 -14.69 7.55
N SER A 53 -47.50 -14.86 8.87
CA SER A 53 -48.79 -14.98 9.60
C SER A 53 -49.40 -16.35 9.97
N LEU A 54 -49.45 -16.55 11.30
CA LEU A 54 -50.50 -17.11 12.18
C LEU A 54 -51.78 -17.72 11.57
N GLY A 55 -52.16 -18.91 12.07
CA GLY A 55 -53.52 -19.46 12.00
C GLY A 55 -53.71 -20.78 12.77
N LYS A 56 -54.57 -20.76 13.79
CA LYS A 56 -54.96 -21.89 14.67
C LYS A 56 -55.91 -22.90 13.96
N LYS A 57 -55.81 -24.20 14.30
CA LYS A 57 -56.84 -25.03 15.00
C LYS A 57 -56.65 -26.56 14.74
N SER A 58 -56.66 -27.29 15.85
CA SER A 58 -56.79 -28.75 16.11
C SER A 58 -58.20 -29.30 15.73
N PRO A 59 -58.59 -30.62 15.83
CA PRO A 59 -58.39 -31.53 17.00
C PRO A 59 -58.40 -33.08 16.80
N LEU A 60 -58.38 -33.79 17.95
CA LEU A 60 -58.75 -35.20 18.25
C LEU A 60 -57.65 -36.29 18.11
N SER A 61 -57.54 -37.32 18.96
CA SER A 61 -57.97 -37.63 20.34
C SER A 61 -57.32 -38.97 20.76
N PHE A 62 -57.15 -39.18 22.09
CA PHE A 62 -57.14 -40.44 22.88
C PHE A 62 -56.00 -40.57 23.92
N SER A 63 -56.38 -40.37 25.19
CA SER A 63 -55.78 -40.83 26.46
C SER A 63 -56.38 -42.24 26.82
N PRO A 64 -56.10 -42.95 27.94
CA PRO A 64 -55.61 -42.47 29.27
C PRO A 64 -54.80 -43.44 30.18
N THR A 65 -54.23 -42.91 31.27
CA THR A 65 -54.25 -43.44 32.66
C THR A 65 -53.56 -42.42 33.61
N ARG A 66 -54.28 -41.66 34.45
CA ARG A 66 -54.71 -41.88 35.88
C ARG A 66 -53.51 -42.02 36.85
N HIS A 67 -53.32 -41.29 37.96
CA HIS A 67 -54.20 -40.62 38.97
C HIS A 67 -53.45 -39.40 39.63
N MET A 68 -54.05 -38.22 39.86
CA MET A 68 -54.81 -37.69 41.05
C MET A 68 -54.07 -37.83 42.41
N CYS A 69 -54.04 -36.88 43.37
CA CYS A 69 -54.88 -35.72 43.71
C CYS A 69 -54.13 -34.79 44.72
N SER A 70 -54.16 -33.46 44.56
CA SER A 70 -54.86 -32.42 45.37
C SER A 70 -54.21 -31.89 46.68
N THR A 71 -54.03 -30.57 46.68
CA THR A 71 -53.75 -29.59 47.75
C THR A 71 -54.78 -29.58 48.91
N PRO A 72 -54.48 -28.90 50.04
CA PRO A 72 -55.03 -27.54 50.17
C PRO A 72 -54.05 -26.49 50.72
N THR A 73 -54.17 -25.30 50.17
CA THR A 73 -53.68 -24.02 50.68
C THR A 73 -54.38 -23.65 51.99
N ARG A 74 -53.64 -23.17 53.00
CA ARG A 74 -54.21 -22.41 54.13
C ARG A 74 -53.44 -21.10 54.27
N HIS A 75 -54.08 -20.00 53.88
CA HIS A 75 -53.73 -18.65 54.30
C HIS A 75 -54.21 -18.44 55.73
N ILE A 76 -53.34 -17.97 56.64
CA ILE A 76 -53.66 -17.00 57.71
C ILE A 76 -52.43 -16.13 57.94
N ALA A 77 -52.68 -14.85 58.16
CA ALA A 77 -51.78 -13.73 58.02
C ALA A 77 -50.87 -13.47 59.23
N SER A 78 -49.75 -12.80 58.91
CA SER A 78 -49.11 -11.71 59.65
C SER A 78 -48.80 -11.86 61.14
N SER A 79 -47.51 -11.78 61.49
CA SER A 79 -46.97 -10.50 61.97
C SER A 79 -45.45 -10.57 62.12
N TRP A 80 -44.77 -9.59 61.53
CA TRP A 80 -43.37 -9.30 61.77
C TRP A 80 -43.25 -8.59 63.12
N ARG A 81 -42.23 -8.94 63.92
CA ARG A 81 -41.70 -7.99 64.91
C ARG A 81 -40.18 -8.10 65.00
N ILE A 82 -39.53 -7.19 64.27
CA ILE A 82 -38.17 -6.73 64.47
C ILE A 82 -38.16 -5.81 65.69
N ARG A 83 -37.16 -5.97 66.58
CA ARG A 83 -36.45 -4.88 67.31
C ARG A 83 -35.26 -5.53 68.06
N GLY A 84 -34.09 -4.91 68.17
CA GLY A 84 -33.83 -3.47 68.12
C GLY A 84 -32.49 -3.09 67.49
N GLY A 85 -32.58 -2.11 66.59
CA GLY A 85 -31.51 -1.16 66.32
C GLY A 85 -31.61 0.02 67.28
N LYS A 86 -30.45 0.56 67.64
CA LYS A 86 -30.23 1.73 68.50
C LYS A 86 -30.93 2.98 67.93
N LYS A 87 -31.45 3.84 68.79
CA LYS A 87 -32.02 5.14 68.40
C LYS A 87 -30.91 6.21 68.51
N LEU A 88 -30.64 6.86 67.39
CA LEU A 88 -29.87 8.09 67.26
C LEU A 88 -30.71 9.29 67.74
N GLU A 89 -29.99 10.28 68.23
CA GLU A 89 -30.40 11.51 68.92
C GLU A 89 -30.47 12.69 67.94
N VAL A 90 -31.61 13.38 67.85
CA VAL A 90 -31.84 14.79 67.41
C VAL A 90 -33.36 15.05 67.51
N ASP A 91 -33.96 16.22 67.77
CA ASP A 91 -33.58 17.64 67.93
C ASP A 91 -34.80 18.30 68.65
N PRO A 92 -34.66 19.34 69.50
CA PRO A 92 -35.73 19.81 70.37
C PRO A 92 -36.55 20.93 69.70
N LEU A 93 -37.48 20.59 68.80
CA LEU A 93 -38.45 21.56 68.25
C LEU A 93 -39.86 21.01 67.98
N LEU A 94 -40.27 19.93 68.67
CA LEU A 94 -41.65 19.44 68.61
C LEU A 94 -42.14 19.06 70.02
N ALA A 95 -42.16 20.04 70.90
CA ALA A 95 -42.99 20.03 72.10
C ALA A 95 -44.33 20.66 71.74
N ASN A 96 -45.40 19.85 71.70
CA ASN A 96 -46.79 20.21 72.02
C ASN A 96 -47.73 19.21 71.34
N SER A 97 -48.18 18.21 72.11
CA SER A 97 -49.55 17.72 72.04
C SER A 97 -49.75 16.71 73.17
N ASP A 98 -50.57 17.11 74.14
CA ASP A 98 -51.12 16.27 75.19
C ASP A 98 -51.84 15.05 74.61
N TYR A 99 -51.45 13.83 75.01
CA TYR A 99 -52.39 12.72 75.22
C TYR A 99 -51.72 11.42 75.73
N PHE A 100 -52.31 10.87 76.80
CA PHE A 100 -52.34 9.47 77.27
C PHE A 100 -51.20 8.87 78.13
N ASP A 101 -51.40 9.02 79.44
CA ASP A 101 -51.82 8.04 80.47
C ASP A 101 -51.32 6.57 80.54
N GLU A 102 -51.15 6.16 81.79
CA GLU A 102 -50.61 4.94 82.40
C GLU A 102 -51.43 3.65 82.16
N ALA A 103 -50.77 2.47 82.20
CA ALA A 103 -51.07 1.39 83.17
C ALA A 103 -50.30 0.06 82.91
N ARG A 104 -49.60 -0.42 83.97
CA ARG A 104 -49.41 -1.81 84.54
C ARG A 104 -49.21 -3.05 83.61
N SER A 105 -48.54 -4.14 84.00
CA SER A 105 -47.68 -4.58 85.13
C SER A 105 -47.16 -6.01 84.84
N ASP A 106 -46.01 -6.36 85.43
CA ASP A 106 -45.55 -7.65 86.01
C ASP A 106 -45.85 -8.98 85.27
N THR A 107 -44.88 -9.87 85.01
CA THR A 107 -44.18 -10.69 86.01
C THR A 107 -43.04 -11.52 85.36
N VAL A 108 -42.04 -11.85 86.18
CA VAL A 108 -40.82 -12.61 85.90
C VAL A 108 -41.03 -14.12 86.14
N TYR A 109 -40.40 -14.97 85.31
CA TYR A 109 -39.98 -16.32 85.70
C TYR A 109 -38.54 -16.56 85.22
N VAL A 110 -37.69 -17.02 86.12
CA VAL A 110 -36.34 -17.54 85.87
C VAL A 110 -36.38 -19.01 86.27
N ASP A 111 -35.89 -19.88 85.40
CA ASP A 111 -35.35 -21.19 85.78
C ASP A 111 -34.13 -21.46 84.89
N GLU A 112 -32.96 -21.56 85.51
CA GLU A 112 -31.69 -21.85 84.85
C GLU A 112 -31.13 -23.15 85.44
N GLU A 113 -31.22 -24.26 84.69
CA GLU A 113 -30.44 -25.47 84.97
C GLU A 113 -29.25 -25.56 83.99
N VAL A 114 -28.05 -25.19 84.45
CA VAL A 114 -26.79 -25.39 83.69
C VAL A 114 -26.15 -26.72 84.09
N THR A 115 -26.09 -27.66 83.16
CA THR A 115 -25.47 -28.99 83.37
C THR A 115 -23.93 -28.94 83.21
N ILE A 116 -23.23 -29.60 84.13
CA ILE A 116 -21.74 -29.65 84.29
C ILE A 116 -20.99 -30.21 83.06
N SER A 117 -21.70 -30.80 82.08
CA SER A 117 -21.15 -31.36 80.84
C SER A 117 -20.63 -30.30 79.84
N ASP A 118 -21.17 -29.08 79.83
CA ASP A 118 -20.81 -28.04 78.85
C ASP A 118 -19.47 -27.34 79.13
N ILE A 119 -19.02 -27.32 80.39
CA ILE A 119 -17.73 -26.70 80.77
C ILE A 119 -16.55 -27.56 80.28
N ARG A 120 -16.67 -28.90 80.32
CA ARG A 120 -15.62 -29.82 79.83
C ARG A 120 -15.48 -29.78 78.31
N ARG A 121 -16.57 -29.56 77.56
CA ARG A 121 -16.59 -29.49 76.10
C ARG A 121 -15.95 -28.20 75.57
N ARG A 122 -16.19 -27.06 76.24
CA ARG A 122 -15.59 -25.75 75.90
C ARG A 122 -14.08 -25.68 76.17
N ARG A 123 -13.57 -26.30 77.25
CA ARG A 123 -12.11 -26.37 77.51
C ARG A 123 -11.37 -27.22 76.47
N ARG A 124 -11.93 -28.38 76.09
CA ARG A 124 -11.29 -29.30 75.13
C ARG A 124 -11.25 -28.71 73.71
N GLY A 125 -12.31 -28.02 73.27
CA GLY A 125 -12.34 -27.31 71.98
C GLY A 125 -11.37 -26.12 71.88
N ARG A 126 -11.13 -25.40 72.98
CA ARG A 126 -10.18 -24.28 73.01
C ARG A 126 -8.73 -24.72 72.85
N HIS A 127 -8.35 -25.89 73.39
CA HIS A 127 -7.02 -26.47 73.17
C HIS A 127 -6.80 -26.91 71.72
N TRP A 128 -7.81 -27.53 71.08
CA TRP A 128 -7.74 -27.88 69.66
C TRP A 128 -7.62 -26.64 68.76
N LEU A 129 -8.36 -25.56 69.05
CA LEU A 129 -8.25 -24.31 68.29
C LEU A 129 -6.86 -23.68 68.41
N VAL A 130 -6.30 -23.63 69.62
CA VAL A 130 -4.95 -23.08 69.85
C VAL A 130 -3.89 -23.94 69.16
N CYS A 131 -3.96 -25.27 69.25
CA CYS A 131 -3.04 -26.15 68.53
C CYS A 131 -3.14 -25.96 67.00
N SER A 132 -4.34 -25.84 66.45
CA SER A 132 -4.53 -25.59 65.01
C SER A 132 -3.95 -24.24 64.57
N ILE A 133 -4.09 -23.19 65.37
CA ILE A 133 -3.51 -21.87 65.07
C ILE A 133 -1.98 -21.94 65.13
N VAL A 134 -1.41 -22.59 66.15
CA VAL A 134 0.05 -22.75 66.29
C VAL A 134 0.62 -23.58 65.13
N CYS A 135 -0.02 -24.69 64.75
CA CYS A 135 0.37 -25.47 63.60
C CYS A 135 0.24 -24.69 62.28
N GLY A 136 -0.81 -23.87 62.14
CA GLY A 136 -1.00 -23.00 60.97
C GLY A 136 0.08 -21.91 60.85
N ILE A 137 0.45 -21.27 61.97
CA ILE A 137 1.54 -20.29 62.01
C ILE A 137 2.89 -20.96 61.72
N ALA A 138 3.15 -22.14 62.29
CA ALA A 138 4.37 -22.89 62.02
C ALA A 138 4.48 -23.28 60.53
N LEU A 139 3.39 -23.74 59.92
CA LEU A 139 3.34 -24.04 58.49
C LEU A 139 3.59 -22.79 57.64
N LEU A 140 3.00 -21.65 58.00
CA LEU A 140 3.21 -20.38 57.30
C LEU A 140 4.68 -19.93 57.38
N ILE A 141 5.31 -20.04 58.55
CA ILE A 141 6.73 -19.71 58.72
C ILE A 141 7.59 -20.63 57.85
N VAL A 142 7.33 -21.94 57.84
CA VAL A 142 8.05 -22.89 56.99
C VAL A 142 7.90 -22.52 55.51
N LEU A 143 6.69 -22.21 55.06
CA LEU A 143 6.43 -21.79 53.66
C LEU A 143 7.14 -20.49 53.31
N LEU A 144 7.16 -19.50 54.21
CA LEU A 144 7.86 -18.23 54.01
C LEU A 144 9.37 -18.43 53.95
N VAL A 145 9.93 -19.29 54.81
CA VAL A 145 11.36 -19.64 54.79
C VAL A 145 11.70 -20.40 53.50
N LEU A 146 10.88 -21.37 53.08
CA LEU A 146 11.06 -22.08 51.82
C LEU A 146 11.03 -21.13 50.62
N ASN A 147 10.08 -20.19 50.60
CA ASN A 147 9.96 -19.21 49.52
C ASN A 147 11.13 -18.22 49.52
N ALA A 148 11.60 -17.79 50.70
CA ALA A 148 12.80 -16.96 50.84
C ALA A 148 14.06 -17.71 50.39
N LEU A 149 14.20 -18.99 50.75
CA LEU A 149 15.31 -19.84 50.30
C LEU A 149 15.26 -20.05 48.78
N LEU A 150 14.08 -20.28 48.20
CA LEU A 150 13.89 -20.39 46.75
C LEU A 150 14.20 -19.07 46.02
N PHE A 151 13.87 -17.92 46.61
CA PHE A 151 14.19 -16.61 46.07
C PHE A 151 15.70 -16.31 46.14
N VAL A 152 16.35 -16.65 47.25
CA VAL A 152 17.80 -16.51 47.39
C VAL A 152 18.52 -17.49 46.48
N SER A 153 18.04 -18.73 46.35
CA SER A 153 18.63 -19.70 45.43
C SER A 153 18.41 -19.30 43.98
N SER A 154 17.24 -18.79 43.59
CA SER A 154 17.03 -18.30 42.21
C SER A 154 17.89 -17.08 41.89
N ARG A 155 18.21 -16.24 42.88
CA ARG A 155 19.15 -15.12 42.69
C ARG A 155 20.62 -15.51 42.74
N ALA A 156 20.98 -16.54 43.50
CA ALA A 156 22.35 -17.03 43.61
C ALA A 156 22.73 -17.98 42.47
N TRP A 157 21.75 -18.70 41.90
CA TRP A 157 21.92 -19.66 40.81
C TRP A 157 21.36 -19.17 39.47
N GLY A 158 20.68 -18.02 39.45
CA GLY A 158 20.26 -17.32 38.22
C GLY A 158 21.43 -16.60 37.57
N HIS A 159 22.44 -17.35 37.17
CA HIS A 159 23.25 -16.99 36.01
C HIS A 159 22.67 -17.76 34.83
N ASP A 160 21.45 -17.38 34.45
CA ASP A 160 21.06 -17.57 33.06
C ASP A 160 21.92 -16.56 32.31
N ASP A 161 23.06 -17.01 31.77
CA ASP A 161 23.78 -16.25 30.75
C ASP A 161 22.75 -15.95 29.67
N ASP A 162 22.21 -14.73 29.65
CA ASP A 162 21.36 -14.28 28.56
C ASP A 162 22.16 -14.54 27.28
N PRO A 163 21.73 -15.50 26.43
CA PRO A 163 22.52 -15.87 25.25
C PRO A 163 22.69 -14.68 24.31
N ASP A 164 21.84 -13.65 24.44
CA ASP A 164 21.90 -12.42 23.66
C ASP A 164 22.78 -11.32 24.30
N SER A 165 23.35 -11.55 25.48
CA SER A 165 24.28 -10.62 26.14
C SER A 165 25.51 -10.30 25.27
N ILE A 166 25.97 -11.25 24.45
CA ILE A 166 27.03 -11.07 23.45
C ILE A 166 26.66 -10.05 22.36
N PHE A 167 25.36 -9.84 22.11
CA PHE A 167 24.83 -8.87 21.15
C PHE A 167 24.41 -7.54 21.81
N SER A 168 24.71 -7.32 23.09
CA SER A 168 24.37 -6.08 23.79
C SER A 168 24.99 -4.80 23.18
N ALA A 169 26.02 -4.95 22.34
CA ALA A 169 26.64 -3.88 21.57
C ALA A 169 26.22 -3.84 20.09
N TRP A 170 25.40 -4.79 19.62
CA TRP A 170 24.96 -4.88 18.24
C TRP A 170 24.21 -3.61 17.80
N GLY A 171 24.58 -3.04 16.65
CA GLY A 171 23.96 -1.83 16.12
C GLY A 171 24.46 -0.51 16.72
N LYS A 172 25.37 -0.54 17.71
CA LYS A 172 25.94 0.67 18.31
C LYS A 172 27.10 1.23 17.46
N PRO A 173 27.28 2.57 17.41
CA PRO A 173 28.41 3.22 16.74
C PRO A 173 29.79 2.70 17.20
N GLY A 174 30.68 2.39 16.27
CA GLY A 174 32.06 1.94 16.51
C GLY A 174 32.25 0.42 16.65
N THR A 175 31.23 -0.39 16.38
CA THR A 175 31.24 -1.86 16.51
C THR A 175 31.40 -2.61 15.19
N GLY A 176 31.34 -1.92 14.04
CA GLY A 176 31.28 -2.55 12.71
C GLY A 176 29.91 -3.16 12.36
N THR A 177 28.92 -3.02 13.25
CA THR A 177 27.55 -3.52 13.09
C THR A 177 26.50 -2.40 13.07
N GLU A 178 26.93 -1.14 12.92
CA GLU A 178 26.11 0.07 12.99
C GLU A 178 24.98 0.07 11.95
N GLY A 179 25.26 -0.44 10.75
CA GLY A 179 24.27 -0.62 9.68
C GLY A 179 23.42 -1.89 9.79
N LEU A 180 23.73 -2.74 10.77
CA LEU A 180 23.09 -4.04 11.00
C LEU A 180 22.15 -4.03 12.22
N ALA A 181 21.98 -2.88 12.89
CA ALA A 181 21.02 -2.68 13.97
C ALA A 181 19.60 -3.13 13.57
N TRP A 182 19.27 -2.97 12.29
CA TRP A 182 18.14 -3.62 11.64
C TRP A 182 18.56 -5.00 11.16
N TYR A 183 18.39 -6.02 12.01
CA TYR A 183 18.55 -7.40 11.60
C TYR A 183 17.54 -7.69 10.45
N PRO A 184 17.97 -8.18 9.28
CA PRO A 184 17.22 -8.07 8.03
C PRO A 184 16.03 -9.04 7.87
N THR A 185 15.44 -9.52 8.97
CA THR A 185 14.39 -10.55 8.91
C THR A 185 13.22 -10.34 9.85
N ASP A 186 12.99 -9.13 10.41
CA ASP A 186 11.70 -8.89 11.08
C ASP A 186 10.53 -9.16 10.12
N PHE A 187 10.76 -8.89 8.83
CA PHE A 187 9.86 -9.25 7.73
C PHE A 187 9.69 -10.75 7.47
N LEU A 188 10.67 -11.58 7.84
CA LEU A 188 10.67 -13.05 7.60
C LEU A 188 10.52 -13.87 8.87
N ARG A 189 10.36 -13.25 10.04
CA ARG A 189 10.37 -13.92 11.34
C ARG A 189 9.35 -15.08 11.42
N ASP A 190 8.20 -14.89 10.78
CA ASP A 190 7.09 -15.86 10.76
C ASP A 190 6.85 -16.50 9.39
N VAL A 191 7.81 -16.39 8.47
CA VAL A 191 7.67 -16.92 7.11
C VAL A 191 8.27 -18.33 7.04
N GLN A 192 7.41 -19.33 6.80
CA GLN A 192 7.83 -20.71 6.62
C GLN A 192 8.46 -20.90 5.21
N PRO A 193 9.70 -21.41 5.10
CA PRO A 193 10.28 -21.75 3.80
C PRO A 193 9.48 -22.86 3.10
N ILE A 194 9.18 -22.64 1.82
CA ILE A 194 8.47 -23.54 0.91
C ILE A 194 9.40 -23.86 -0.26
N PRO A 195 9.48 -25.12 -0.73
CA PRO A 195 10.28 -25.51 -1.89
C PRO A 195 9.68 -24.99 -3.22
N CYS A 196 9.52 -23.67 -3.34
CA CYS A 196 9.11 -22.97 -4.54
C CYS A 196 10.25 -22.10 -5.08
N HIS A 197 10.29 -22.02 -6.40
CA HIS A 197 11.13 -21.10 -7.13
C HIS A 197 10.24 -20.00 -7.71
N SER A 198 10.43 -18.77 -7.25
CA SER A 198 9.71 -17.61 -7.76
C SER A 198 10.43 -17.09 -9.00
N HIS A 199 9.76 -17.15 -10.16
CA HIS A 199 10.18 -16.38 -11.33
C HIS A 199 10.18 -14.88 -11.02
N ASN A 200 11.04 -14.10 -11.68
CA ASN A 200 10.99 -12.64 -11.60
C ASN A 200 9.90 -12.07 -12.54
N ASP A 201 8.65 -12.30 -12.19
CA ASP A 201 7.51 -11.68 -12.85
C ASP A 201 7.43 -10.18 -12.49
N TYR A 202 7.67 -9.33 -13.47
CA TYR A 202 7.76 -7.86 -13.38
C TYR A 202 6.45 -7.14 -13.00
N TRP A 203 5.44 -7.88 -12.55
CA TRP A 203 4.14 -7.34 -12.17
C TRP A 203 4.02 -7.14 -10.65
N ARG A 204 4.96 -7.71 -9.88
CA ARG A 204 5.05 -7.49 -8.44
C ARG A 204 5.84 -6.21 -8.17
N LYS A 205 5.34 -5.38 -7.25
CA LYS A 205 5.98 -4.10 -6.87
C LYS A 205 7.40 -4.28 -6.31
N VAL A 206 7.64 -5.40 -5.63
CA VAL A 206 8.91 -5.75 -4.99
C VAL A 206 9.17 -7.25 -5.15
N PRO A 207 9.50 -7.75 -6.36
CA PRO A 207 9.47 -9.18 -6.68
C PRO A 207 10.25 -10.06 -5.70
N LEU A 208 11.46 -9.62 -5.32
CA LEU A 208 12.29 -10.30 -4.32
C LEU A 208 11.59 -10.38 -2.96
N PHE A 209 11.14 -9.25 -2.41
CA PHE A 209 10.49 -9.24 -1.11
C PHE A 209 9.16 -9.99 -1.12
N SER A 210 8.38 -9.91 -2.20
CA SER A 210 7.16 -10.70 -2.35
C SER A 210 7.43 -12.20 -2.40
N ALA A 211 8.50 -12.64 -3.07
CA ALA A 211 8.90 -14.04 -3.10
C ALA A 211 9.33 -14.53 -1.71
N LEU A 212 10.16 -13.72 -1.02
CA LEU A 212 10.62 -14.03 0.32
C LEU A 212 9.48 -14.07 1.33
N HIS A 213 8.51 -13.15 1.27
CA HIS A 213 7.30 -13.16 2.11
C HIS A 213 6.43 -14.41 1.91
N ALA A 214 6.38 -14.91 0.67
CA ALA A 214 5.64 -16.12 0.34
C ALA A 214 6.36 -17.41 0.79
N GLY A 215 7.60 -17.29 1.29
CA GLY A 215 8.42 -18.42 1.72
C GLY A 215 9.21 -19.08 0.60
N CYS A 216 9.28 -18.51 -0.62
CA CYS A 216 10.05 -19.16 -1.68
C CYS A 216 11.55 -19.13 -1.39
N ILE A 217 12.16 -20.32 -1.46
CA ILE A 217 13.59 -20.54 -1.23
C ILE A 217 14.45 -20.34 -2.48
N GLY A 218 13.82 -20.17 -3.64
CA GLY A 218 14.48 -19.78 -4.88
C GLY A 218 13.80 -18.57 -5.50
N VAL A 219 14.58 -17.62 -6.01
CA VAL A 219 14.08 -16.44 -6.73
C VAL A 219 14.97 -16.22 -7.94
N GLU A 220 14.38 -16.15 -9.14
CA GLU A 220 15.13 -15.68 -10.31
C GLU A 220 15.41 -14.18 -10.14
N VAL A 221 16.61 -13.76 -10.48
CA VAL A 221 16.93 -12.35 -10.66
C VAL A 221 17.32 -12.16 -12.12
N PHE A 222 16.50 -11.42 -12.86
CA PHE A 222 16.83 -11.10 -14.24
C PHE A 222 17.71 -9.85 -14.26
N TYR A 223 19.02 -10.07 -14.37
CA TYR A 223 19.93 -9.04 -14.84
C TYR A 223 19.90 -9.06 -16.36
N ASN A 224 19.09 -8.18 -16.94
CA ASN A 224 19.37 -7.70 -18.28
C ASN A 224 19.99 -6.33 -18.10
N GLU A 225 21.16 -6.13 -18.70
CA GLU A 225 21.86 -4.84 -18.72
C GLU A 225 20.99 -3.69 -19.29
N SER A 226 19.80 -4.00 -19.82
CA SER A 226 18.75 -3.04 -20.12
C SER A 226 18.22 -2.35 -18.86
N ARG A 227 18.51 -1.05 -18.78
CA ARG A 227 17.94 -0.14 -17.79
C ARG A 227 16.42 -0.11 -17.99
N ARG A 228 15.67 -0.28 -16.90
CA ARG A 228 14.21 -0.16 -16.92
C ARG A 228 13.80 1.30 -16.76
N GLY A 229 12.89 1.73 -17.63
CA GLY A 229 12.18 3.00 -17.53
C GLY A 229 11.24 3.05 -16.32
N VAL A 230 10.58 4.19 -16.15
CA VAL A 230 9.69 4.46 -15.01
C VAL A 230 8.40 3.64 -15.06
N PHE A 231 8.01 3.14 -16.23
CA PHE A 231 6.75 2.43 -16.44
C PHE A 231 6.97 0.92 -16.51
N ASP A 232 6.51 0.18 -15.50
CA ASP A 232 6.71 -1.29 -15.44
C ASP A 232 6.08 -2.04 -16.62
N VAL A 233 4.96 -1.53 -17.16
CA VAL A 233 4.23 -2.12 -18.30
C VAL A 233 5.01 -1.97 -19.61
N ASP A 234 5.79 -0.90 -19.75
CA ASP A 234 6.67 -0.67 -20.88
C ASP A 234 8.00 -0.09 -20.39
N PRO A 235 8.94 -0.95 -19.96
CA PRO A 235 10.20 -0.50 -19.40
C PRO A 235 11.12 0.14 -20.46
N ALA A 236 10.79 0.09 -21.75
CA ALA A 236 11.53 0.79 -22.79
C ALA A 236 11.04 2.24 -22.97
N GLN A 237 9.84 2.57 -22.48
CA GLN A 237 9.29 3.92 -22.54
C GLN A 237 10.11 4.88 -21.66
N THR A 238 10.81 5.80 -22.32
CA THR A 238 11.54 6.89 -21.64
C THR A 238 10.55 7.89 -21.02
N LEU A 239 10.86 8.36 -19.81
CA LEU A 239 10.18 9.50 -19.22
C LEU A 239 10.81 10.79 -19.77
N ALA A 240 10.02 11.61 -20.46
CA ALA A 240 10.49 12.92 -20.87
C ALA A 240 10.33 13.94 -19.74
N LEU A 241 11.45 14.47 -19.24
CA LEU A 241 11.50 15.53 -18.24
C LEU A 241 11.65 16.88 -18.95
N LEU A 242 10.55 17.64 -19.07
CA LEU A 242 10.62 19.01 -19.59
C LEU A 242 11.10 19.96 -18.51
N VAL A 243 12.14 20.73 -18.82
CA VAL A 243 12.68 21.79 -17.98
C VAL A 243 12.38 23.14 -18.63
N ASP A 244 11.39 23.84 -18.07
CA ASP A 244 10.90 25.12 -18.58
C ASP A 244 11.62 26.29 -17.91
N VAL A 245 12.62 26.85 -18.58
CA VAL A 245 13.43 27.95 -18.04
C VAL A 245 12.65 29.26 -18.14
N LYS A 246 12.38 29.89 -16.99
CA LYS A 246 11.65 31.18 -16.90
C LYS A 246 12.54 32.39 -16.59
N THR A 247 13.81 32.16 -16.31
CA THR A 247 14.82 33.15 -15.92
C THR A 247 15.81 33.37 -17.07
N ASP A 248 16.98 33.95 -16.78
CA ASP A 248 18.05 34.05 -17.76
C ASP A 248 18.45 32.66 -18.27
N GLY A 249 18.36 32.47 -19.59
CA GLY A 249 18.52 31.16 -20.22
C GLY A 249 19.89 30.54 -19.97
N ALA A 250 20.96 31.31 -20.20
CA ALA A 250 22.31 30.78 -20.22
C ALA A 250 22.82 30.42 -18.82
N SER A 251 22.61 31.29 -17.84
CA SER A 251 22.99 31.02 -16.44
C SER A 251 22.16 29.91 -15.84
N THR A 252 20.84 29.92 -16.04
CA THR A 252 19.94 28.91 -15.47
C THR A 252 20.19 27.53 -16.07
N TRP A 253 20.42 27.44 -17.39
CA TRP A 253 20.67 26.16 -18.04
C TRP A 253 21.96 25.49 -17.55
N ARG A 254 23.01 26.26 -17.24
CA ARG A 254 24.24 25.71 -16.65
C ARG A 254 23.98 25.04 -15.30
N GLU A 255 23.16 25.66 -14.45
CA GLU A 255 22.77 25.08 -13.17
C GLU A 255 21.93 23.82 -13.35
N VAL A 256 20.98 23.82 -14.29
CA VAL A 256 20.22 22.61 -14.65
C VAL A 256 21.16 21.47 -15.02
N VAL A 257 22.12 21.71 -15.92
CA VAL A 257 23.08 20.69 -16.36
C VAL A 257 23.93 20.14 -15.20
N ARG A 258 24.29 20.99 -14.23
CA ARG A 258 24.99 20.59 -13.00
C ARG A 258 24.12 19.67 -12.13
N GLU A 259 22.85 20.01 -11.95
CA GLU A 259 21.90 19.22 -11.15
C GLU A 259 21.48 17.88 -11.81
N LEU A 260 21.77 17.69 -13.11
CA LEU A 260 21.59 16.40 -13.78
C LEU A 260 22.65 15.35 -13.41
N GLU A 261 23.74 15.72 -12.72
CA GLU A 261 24.87 14.83 -12.43
C GLU A 261 24.50 13.51 -11.70
N PRO A 262 23.61 13.51 -10.69
CA PRO A 262 23.19 12.26 -10.05
C PRO A 262 22.50 11.28 -11.00
N LEU A 263 21.81 11.79 -12.03
CA LEU A 263 21.15 10.95 -13.04
C LEU A 263 22.16 10.50 -14.11
N ARG A 264 23.08 11.39 -14.48
CA ARG A 264 24.17 11.14 -15.44
C ARG A 264 25.12 10.04 -14.96
N SER A 265 25.62 10.16 -13.73
CA SER A 265 26.53 9.18 -13.11
C SER A 265 25.92 7.78 -12.98
N ARG A 266 24.59 7.69 -12.88
CA ARG A 266 23.84 6.41 -12.89
C ARG A 266 23.51 5.90 -14.30
N GLY A 267 23.84 6.68 -15.33
CA GLY A 267 23.56 6.37 -16.73
C GLY A 267 22.06 6.35 -17.05
N TRP A 268 21.24 7.13 -16.34
CA TRP A 268 19.78 7.14 -16.52
C TRP A 268 19.31 8.09 -17.64
N LEU A 269 20.18 8.98 -18.08
CA LEU A 269 19.85 9.99 -19.08
C LEU A 269 20.00 9.47 -20.50
N SER A 270 19.03 9.80 -21.35
CA SER A 270 19.18 9.76 -22.80
C SER A 270 20.29 10.69 -23.22
N ARG A 271 21.12 10.25 -24.17
CA ARG A 271 22.34 10.97 -24.54
C ARG A 271 22.58 10.97 -26.04
N PHE A 272 23.16 12.06 -26.49
CA PHE A 272 23.83 12.21 -27.78
C PHE A 272 25.32 11.99 -27.56
N ASP A 273 25.92 11.10 -28.35
CA ASP A 273 27.34 10.74 -28.28
C ASP A 273 27.86 10.53 -29.71
N TYR A 274 28.76 11.40 -30.17
CA TYR A 274 29.38 11.39 -31.51
C TYR A 274 28.38 11.17 -32.67
N GLY A 275 27.31 11.96 -32.73
CA GLY A 275 26.33 11.87 -33.82
C GLY A 275 25.21 10.85 -33.58
N LYS A 276 25.30 10.03 -32.52
CA LYS A 276 24.32 8.99 -32.21
C LYS A 276 23.53 9.33 -30.96
N VAL A 277 22.21 9.20 -31.04
CA VAL A 277 21.32 9.28 -29.86
C VAL A 277 21.08 7.88 -29.30
N THR A 278 21.23 7.74 -27.98
CA THR A 278 20.87 6.55 -27.21
C THR A 278 19.87 6.94 -26.15
N TYR A 279 18.67 6.37 -26.19
CA TYR A 279 17.63 6.65 -25.21
C TYR A 279 17.87 5.87 -23.92
N GLY A 280 17.75 6.58 -22.79
CA GLY A 280 17.76 6.03 -21.45
C GLY A 280 16.38 6.15 -20.78
N PRO A 281 16.26 5.72 -19.51
CA PRO A 281 15.04 5.87 -18.72
C PRO A 281 14.46 7.29 -18.68
N ILE A 282 15.32 8.32 -18.76
CA ILE A 282 14.91 9.73 -18.67
C ILE A 282 15.47 10.51 -19.86
N THR A 283 14.61 11.20 -20.61
CA THR A 283 15.00 12.14 -21.66
C THR A 283 14.75 13.57 -21.18
N VAL A 284 15.82 14.34 -20.95
CA VAL A 284 15.70 15.73 -20.50
C VAL A 284 15.50 16.64 -21.70
N VAL A 285 14.50 17.52 -21.62
CA VAL A 285 14.16 18.46 -22.71
C VAL A 285 14.08 19.88 -22.18
N GLY A 286 14.97 20.75 -22.65
CA GLY A 286 14.96 22.17 -22.32
C GLY A 286 13.94 22.94 -23.16
N THR A 287 13.11 23.74 -22.50
CA THR A 287 12.09 24.61 -23.13
C THR A 287 12.09 26.00 -22.47
N GLY A 288 11.17 26.88 -22.85
CA GLY A 288 11.10 28.26 -22.37
C GLY A 288 12.27 29.10 -22.89
N ASN A 289 12.96 29.79 -22.00
CA ASN A 289 14.13 30.63 -22.32
C ASN A 289 15.43 29.82 -22.53
N THR A 290 15.35 28.50 -22.69
CA THR A 290 16.54 27.66 -22.92
C THR A 290 17.25 28.09 -24.21
N PRO A 291 18.53 28.50 -24.16
CA PRO A 291 19.24 28.96 -25.35
C PRO A 291 19.76 27.80 -26.18
N PHE A 292 19.25 27.66 -27.41
CA PHE A 292 19.62 26.57 -28.33
C PHE A 292 21.14 26.47 -28.54
N ASP A 293 21.82 27.59 -28.79
CA ASP A 293 23.25 27.60 -29.10
C ASP A 293 24.11 27.13 -27.92
N VAL A 294 23.67 27.40 -26.68
CA VAL A 294 24.33 26.89 -25.47
C VAL A 294 24.07 25.40 -25.30
N LEU A 295 22.84 24.95 -25.62
CA LEU A 295 22.47 23.55 -25.54
C LEU A 295 23.31 22.70 -26.50
N VAL A 296 23.50 23.15 -27.74
CA VAL A 296 24.22 22.40 -28.78
C VAL A 296 25.73 22.69 -28.84
N ALA A 297 26.25 23.56 -27.96
CA ALA A 297 27.66 23.96 -27.95
C ALA A 297 28.65 22.80 -27.88
N ASN A 298 28.32 21.76 -27.08
CA ASN A 298 29.09 20.52 -27.07
C ASN A 298 28.63 19.61 -28.20
N SER A 299 29.44 19.49 -29.24
CA SER A 299 29.15 18.68 -30.43
C SER A 299 29.52 17.21 -30.30
N THR A 300 30.16 16.79 -29.21
CA THR A 300 30.58 15.40 -28.99
C THR A 300 29.66 14.68 -28.02
N TYR A 301 29.26 15.32 -26.92
CA TYR A 301 28.44 14.70 -25.87
C TYR A 301 27.41 15.66 -25.29
N ARG A 302 26.16 15.21 -25.19
CA ARG A 302 25.07 15.89 -24.47
C ARG A 302 24.13 14.84 -23.89
N ASP A 303 23.47 15.14 -22.79
CA ASP A 303 22.47 14.26 -22.17
C ASP A 303 21.14 14.97 -21.90
N TYR A 304 20.85 15.92 -22.79
CA TYR A 304 19.67 16.75 -22.82
C TYR A 304 19.40 17.19 -24.26
N PHE A 305 18.14 17.49 -24.55
CA PHE A 305 17.63 17.83 -25.87
C PHE A 305 16.82 19.11 -25.82
N PHE A 306 16.53 19.69 -26.98
CA PHE A 306 15.73 20.91 -27.10
C PHE A 306 14.26 20.63 -27.42
N ASP A 307 13.38 21.55 -27.01
CA ASP A 307 12.00 21.65 -27.46
C ASP A 307 11.93 22.65 -28.63
N ALA A 308 11.95 22.13 -29.86
CA ALA A 308 12.00 22.94 -31.06
C ALA A 308 10.70 23.73 -31.31
N PRO A 309 10.74 24.91 -31.94
CA PRO A 309 9.54 25.64 -32.32
C PRO A 309 8.82 24.95 -33.48
N LEU A 310 7.69 24.28 -33.18
CA LEU A 310 6.95 23.45 -34.14
C LEU A 310 6.50 24.24 -35.39
N ASP A 311 6.06 25.48 -35.21
CA ASP A 311 5.58 26.35 -36.29
C ASP A 311 6.69 26.89 -37.20
N LYS A 312 7.96 26.59 -36.92
CA LYS A 312 9.13 27.00 -37.71
C LYS A 312 9.82 25.84 -38.42
N LEU A 313 9.37 24.60 -38.21
CA LEU A 313 10.05 23.42 -38.75
C LEU A 313 9.95 23.28 -40.27
N GLY A 314 8.89 23.82 -40.88
CA GLY A 314 8.71 23.83 -42.34
C GLY A 314 9.54 24.89 -43.07
N ASP A 315 10.12 25.86 -42.36
CA ASP A 315 10.87 26.98 -42.92
C ASP A 315 12.38 26.73 -42.86
N GLU A 316 13.18 27.57 -43.55
CA GLU A 316 14.65 27.56 -43.46
C GLU A 316 15.16 27.65 -42.03
N LYS A 317 14.46 28.39 -41.16
CA LYS A 317 14.79 28.53 -39.72
C LYS A 317 14.69 27.20 -38.96
N GLY A 318 13.87 26.27 -39.46
CA GLY A 318 13.69 24.94 -38.90
C GLY A 318 14.80 23.96 -39.28
N SER A 319 15.63 24.28 -40.27
CA SER A 319 16.67 23.39 -40.80
C SER A 319 17.64 22.88 -39.73
N LYS A 320 17.94 23.72 -38.73
CA LYS A 320 18.88 23.40 -37.63
C LYS A 320 18.36 22.39 -36.60
N TYR A 321 17.06 22.07 -36.60
CA TYR A 321 16.48 21.12 -35.66
C TYR A 321 16.33 19.73 -36.30
N ASP A 322 16.76 18.72 -35.56
CA ASP A 322 16.64 17.31 -35.90
C ASP A 322 16.67 16.45 -34.62
N SER A 323 16.49 15.14 -34.79
CA SER A 323 16.47 14.16 -33.70
C SER A 323 17.76 14.04 -32.90
N THR A 324 18.88 14.64 -33.35
CA THR A 324 20.16 14.61 -32.63
C THR A 324 20.32 15.75 -31.62
N ASN A 325 19.53 16.82 -31.76
CA ASN A 325 19.57 17.99 -30.90
C ASN A 325 18.24 18.30 -30.22
N SER A 326 17.12 17.88 -30.80
CA SER A 326 15.77 18.13 -30.29
C SER A 326 15.03 16.82 -30.09
N TYR A 327 14.15 16.78 -29.10
CA TYR A 327 13.29 15.62 -28.83
C TYR A 327 11.81 15.96 -29.10
N TYR A 328 11.40 17.13 -28.63
CA TYR A 328 10.08 17.68 -28.90
C TYR A 328 10.13 18.78 -29.94
N ALA A 329 8.98 19.00 -30.55
CA ALA A 329 8.64 20.25 -31.19
C ALA A 329 7.28 20.72 -30.68
N SER A 330 7.20 21.95 -30.18
CA SER A 330 5.98 22.47 -29.60
C SER A 330 5.62 23.91 -30.01
N VAL A 331 4.32 24.23 -29.92
CA VAL A 331 3.77 25.57 -30.12
C VAL A 331 2.43 25.75 -29.41
N SER A 332 2.04 27.00 -29.13
CA SER A 332 0.67 27.32 -28.69
C SER A 332 -0.33 26.98 -29.76
N LEU A 333 -1.36 26.23 -29.41
CA LEU A 333 -2.47 25.95 -30.32
C LEU A 333 -3.16 27.25 -30.76
N GLY A 334 -3.52 28.11 -29.80
CA GLY A 334 -4.24 29.35 -30.08
C GLY A 334 -3.46 30.32 -30.97
N LYS A 335 -2.14 30.46 -30.75
CA LYS A 335 -1.30 31.35 -31.57
C LYS A 335 -1.00 30.79 -32.95
N SER A 336 -0.85 29.46 -33.06
CA SER A 336 -0.44 28.80 -34.31
C SER A 336 -1.64 28.44 -35.20
N ILE A 337 -2.61 27.73 -34.64
CA ILE A 337 -3.77 27.19 -35.35
C ILE A 337 -5.00 28.09 -35.20
N GLY A 338 -5.14 28.79 -34.07
CA GLY A 338 -6.30 29.63 -33.77
C GLY A 338 -7.33 28.92 -32.88
N SER A 339 -8.46 29.58 -32.65
CA SER A 339 -9.53 29.07 -31.79
C SER A 339 -10.37 27.99 -32.50
N ALA A 340 -10.76 26.95 -31.77
CA ALA A 340 -11.70 25.93 -32.24
C ALA A 340 -13.12 26.31 -31.80
N TRP A 341 -13.93 26.83 -32.73
CA TRP A 341 -15.32 27.16 -32.44
C TRP A 341 -16.15 25.88 -32.30
N LEU A 342 -16.89 25.73 -31.20
CA LEU A 342 -17.61 24.51 -30.81
C LEU A 342 -16.76 23.22 -30.70
N GLY A 343 -15.43 23.33 -30.65
CA GLY A 343 -14.53 22.18 -30.53
C GLY A 343 -14.09 21.55 -31.84
N GLU A 344 -14.46 22.14 -32.98
CA GLU A 344 -14.03 21.67 -34.29
C GLU A 344 -13.01 22.64 -34.90
N LEU A 345 -11.96 22.07 -35.50
CA LEU A 345 -11.03 22.82 -36.33
C LEU A 345 -11.58 22.86 -37.76
N ASN A 346 -11.59 24.05 -38.37
CA ASN A 346 -12.00 24.18 -39.77
C ASN A 346 -10.98 23.52 -40.73
N PRO A 347 -11.31 23.29 -42.01
CA PRO A 347 -10.42 22.59 -42.93
C PRO A 347 -9.02 23.20 -43.07
N GLY A 348 -8.90 24.53 -43.06
CA GLY A 348 -7.61 25.21 -43.11
C GLY A 348 -6.79 25.03 -41.83
N GLN A 349 -7.44 25.03 -40.67
CA GLN A 349 -6.81 24.74 -39.38
C GLN A 349 -6.33 23.28 -39.30
N GLN A 350 -7.15 22.34 -39.79
CA GLN A 350 -6.77 20.92 -39.87
C GLN A 350 -5.58 20.71 -40.80
N HIS A 351 -5.58 21.35 -41.98
CA HIS A 351 -4.47 21.28 -42.92
C HIS A 351 -3.17 21.79 -42.29
N LYS A 352 -3.19 22.98 -41.68
CA LYS A 352 -2.02 23.56 -41.00
C LYS A 352 -1.53 22.70 -39.84
N LEU A 353 -2.45 22.09 -39.08
CA LEU A 353 -2.13 21.15 -38.02
C LEU A 353 -1.37 19.93 -38.56
N HIS A 354 -1.85 19.33 -39.66
CA HIS A 354 -1.19 18.21 -40.32
C HIS A 354 0.19 18.58 -40.86
N GLU A 355 0.33 19.72 -41.54
CA GLU A 355 1.62 20.17 -42.08
C GLU A 355 2.68 20.34 -40.97
N GLN A 356 2.29 20.91 -39.83
CA GLN A 356 3.19 21.11 -38.69
C GLN A 356 3.64 19.78 -38.07
N ILE A 357 2.70 18.86 -37.85
CA ILE A 357 2.99 17.53 -37.31
C ILE A 357 3.90 16.75 -38.28
N GLU A 358 3.59 16.77 -39.58
CA GLU A 358 4.40 16.10 -40.60
C GLU A 358 5.82 16.69 -40.66
N ALA A 359 5.98 18.01 -40.53
CA ALA A 359 7.30 18.65 -40.48
C ALA A 359 8.12 18.20 -39.26
N ALA A 360 7.49 17.98 -38.10
CA ALA A 360 8.15 17.41 -36.93
C ALA A 360 8.57 15.95 -37.17
N HIS A 361 7.66 15.12 -37.69
CA HIS A 361 7.93 13.72 -37.96
C HIS A 361 9.05 13.52 -39.01
N LYS A 362 9.09 14.35 -40.06
CA LYS A 362 10.19 14.37 -41.04
C LYS A 362 11.56 14.64 -40.41
N LYS A 363 11.59 15.35 -39.28
CA LYS A 363 12.80 15.64 -38.51
C LYS A 363 13.05 14.65 -37.37
N GLY A 364 12.21 13.61 -37.25
CA GLY A 364 12.26 12.63 -36.16
C GLY A 364 11.89 13.22 -34.80
N LEU A 365 11.12 14.31 -34.77
CA LEU A 365 10.70 15.01 -33.56
C LEU A 365 9.27 14.67 -33.19
N LYS A 366 8.99 14.70 -31.89
CA LYS A 366 7.64 14.47 -31.36
C LYS A 366 6.86 15.78 -31.27
N ALA A 367 5.75 15.89 -31.98
CA ALA A 367 4.91 17.08 -32.00
C ALA A 367 4.02 17.17 -30.76
N ARG A 368 3.88 18.38 -30.19
CA ARG A 368 2.91 18.68 -29.13
C ARG A 368 2.38 20.11 -29.21
N TYR A 369 1.18 20.33 -28.69
CA TYR A 369 0.56 21.65 -28.64
C TYR A 369 0.25 22.03 -27.19
N TRP A 370 0.56 23.26 -26.80
CA TRP A 370 0.25 23.80 -25.48
C TRP A 370 -0.82 24.90 -25.55
N ASP A 371 -1.31 25.36 -24.39
CA ASP A 371 -2.44 26.29 -24.29
C ASP A 371 -3.72 25.73 -24.96
N LEU A 372 -4.04 24.47 -24.61
CA LEU A 372 -5.26 23.81 -25.07
C LEU A 372 -6.46 24.31 -24.26
N PRO A 373 -7.67 24.40 -24.85
CA PRO A 373 -8.84 24.84 -24.12
C PRO A 373 -9.18 23.88 -22.98
N ALA A 374 -9.31 24.39 -21.76
CA ALA A 374 -9.74 23.60 -20.60
C ALA A 374 -11.27 23.48 -20.50
N TRP A 375 -11.99 24.53 -20.92
CA TRP A 375 -13.45 24.64 -20.86
C TRP A 375 -13.98 25.44 -22.07
N PRO A 376 -15.20 25.15 -22.59
CA PRO A 376 -16.10 24.05 -22.21
C PRO A 376 -15.54 22.65 -22.48
N VAL A 377 -15.98 21.65 -21.71
CA VAL A 377 -15.50 20.26 -21.81
C VAL A 377 -15.69 19.67 -23.20
N HIS A 378 -16.80 20.00 -23.89
CA HIS A 378 -17.04 19.53 -25.26
C HIS A 378 -16.02 20.13 -26.24
N VAL A 379 -15.67 21.41 -26.09
CA VAL A 379 -14.64 22.09 -26.91
C VAL A 379 -13.28 21.44 -26.68
N ARG A 380 -12.89 21.27 -25.41
CA ARG A 380 -11.66 20.57 -25.01
C ARG A 380 -11.56 19.19 -25.66
N ASN A 381 -12.60 18.38 -25.51
CA ASN A 381 -12.60 17.01 -26.02
C ASN A 381 -12.59 16.97 -27.56
N GLY A 382 -13.23 17.93 -28.23
CA GLY A 382 -13.20 18.09 -29.69
C GLY A 382 -11.80 18.44 -30.20
N VAL A 383 -11.12 19.40 -29.54
CA VAL A 383 -9.73 19.74 -29.84
C VAL A 383 -8.80 18.57 -29.60
N TRP A 384 -8.90 17.89 -28.46
CA TRP A 384 -8.09 16.69 -28.18
C TRP A 384 -8.29 15.60 -29.23
N SER A 385 -9.54 15.36 -29.64
CA SER A 385 -9.87 14.42 -30.70
C SER A 385 -9.21 14.80 -32.03
N SER A 386 -9.25 16.09 -32.38
CA SER A 386 -8.66 16.61 -33.62
C SER A 386 -7.13 16.47 -33.62
N LEU A 387 -6.46 16.81 -32.51
CA LEU A 387 -5.01 16.68 -32.37
C LEU A 387 -4.55 15.22 -32.49
N VAL A 388 -5.25 14.30 -31.82
CA VAL A 388 -4.91 12.87 -31.84
C VAL A 388 -5.14 12.28 -33.23
N LYS A 389 -6.27 12.60 -33.88
CA LYS A 389 -6.52 12.19 -35.27
C LYS A 389 -5.48 12.73 -36.25
N ALA A 390 -4.94 13.92 -35.98
CA ALA A 390 -3.90 14.51 -36.79
C ALA A 390 -2.50 13.88 -36.57
N GLY A 391 -2.35 13.01 -35.57
CA GLY A 391 -1.10 12.30 -35.28
C GLY A 391 -0.14 13.06 -34.37
N VAL A 392 -0.65 13.92 -33.48
CA VAL A 392 0.19 14.52 -32.42
C VAL A 392 0.86 13.40 -31.60
N ASP A 393 2.07 13.62 -31.07
CA ASP A 393 2.77 12.62 -30.27
C ASP A 393 2.45 12.74 -28.77
N LEU A 394 2.21 13.96 -28.30
CA LEU A 394 1.82 14.21 -26.91
C LEU A 394 0.68 15.21 -26.82
N LEU A 395 -0.30 14.86 -25.99
CA LEU A 395 -1.40 15.74 -25.63
C LEU A 395 -1.06 16.48 -24.34
N ASN A 396 -0.93 17.82 -24.39
CA ASN A 396 -0.82 18.61 -23.18
C ASN A 396 -2.18 18.70 -22.48
N VAL A 397 -2.26 18.24 -21.23
CA VAL A 397 -3.53 18.14 -20.50
C VAL A 397 -3.39 18.66 -19.08
N ASP A 398 -4.37 19.45 -18.63
CA ASP A 398 -4.51 19.83 -17.22
C ASP A 398 -5.41 18.85 -16.46
N ASP A 399 -6.46 18.33 -17.12
CA ASP A 399 -7.37 17.34 -16.54
C ASP A 399 -6.85 15.91 -16.76
N LEU A 400 -5.91 15.50 -15.92
CA LEU A 400 -5.30 14.16 -15.94
C LEU A 400 -6.33 13.04 -15.81
N ARG A 401 -7.39 13.24 -15.02
CA ARG A 401 -8.43 12.22 -14.79
C ARG A 401 -9.26 11.97 -16.03
N SER A 402 -9.63 13.02 -16.77
CA SER A 402 -10.32 12.86 -18.04
C SER A 402 -9.40 12.24 -19.09
N ALA A 403 -8.13 12.66 -19.14
CA ALA A 403 -7.15 12.09 -20.05
C ALA A 403 -6.93 10.60 -19.79
N SER A 404 -6.74 10.17 -18.54
CA SER A 404 -6.42 8.78 -18.20
C SER A 404 -7.58 7.79 -18.39
N LYS A 405 -8.82 8.27 -18.47
CA LYS A 405 -10.01 7.42 -18.62
C LYS A 405 -10.38 7.07 -20.05
N LYS A 406 -9.82 7.81 -21.01
CA LYS A 406 -10.10 7.57 -22.42
C LYS A 406 -9.12 6.53 -22.96
N ASP A 407 -9.66 5.59 -23.72
CA ASP A 407 -8.84 4.65 -24.47
C ASP A 407 -8.33 5.34 -25.74
N TRP A 408 -7.13 5.92 -25.64
CA TRP A 408 -6.51 6.65 -26.74
C TRP A 408 -6.01 5.73 -27.86
N THR A 409 -5.79 4.44 -27.57
CA THR A 409 -5.30 3.47 -28.57
C THR A 409 -6.26 3.27 -29.74
N LYS A 410 -7.54 3.59 -29.54
CA LYS A 410 -8.58 3.51 -30.59
C LYS A 410 -8.59 4.69 -31.55
N VAL A 411 -7.87 5.76 -31.23
CA VAL A 411 -7.94 7.04 -31.95
C VAL A 411 -6.57 7.55 -32.38
N TRP A 412 -5.50 7.07 -31.75
CA TRP A 412 -4.13 7.38 -32.15
C TRP A 412 -3.77 6.61 -33.42
N PRO A 413 -3.26 7.27 -34.46
CA PRO A 413 -2.66 6.57 -35.60
C PRO A 413 -1.36 5.93 -35.11
N PHE A 414 -1.31 4.61 -34.99
CA PHE A 414 -0.07 3.86 -34.74
C PHE A 414 0.70 3.64 -36.03
#